data_AF-A0A2N5KUT0-F1
#
_entry.id   AF-A0A2N5KUT0-F1
#
_cell.length_a   1.000
_cell.length_b   1.000
_cell.length_c   1.000
_cell.angle_alpha   90.00
_cell.angle_beta   90.00
_cell.angle_gamma   90.00
#
_symmetry.space_group_name_H-M   'P 1'
#
loop_
_entity.id
_entity.type
_entity.pdbx_description
1 polymer ?
#
loop_
_entity_poly.entity_id
_entity_poly.type
_entity_poly.pdbx_seq_one_letter_code
_entity_poly.pdbx_strand_id
1 'polypeptide(L)'
;MLEFRKYGPAPAEEKDPPMCVVTYPEPCGRVAAGEVWALPFCEAHGNEAHAAARLEAFEDAEGELHGLLGHLGNARPARNPLLIAAVGAATVPGERPSPDHGEAIRAAYALREEDTDPDTLAYDYGEAIARDTPFDWHCEAREMVVSFMREAHEAGQPQLLWALEPIREYETVQQELALADMERRWAAPRRAARERRAAVRPE
;
A
#
# COMPACT_ATOMS: atom_id res chain seq x y z
N MET A 1 -31.64 -59.02 -3.72
CA MET A 1 -31.44 -57.59 -4.05
C MET A 1 -31.12 -56.88 -2.74
N LEU A 2 -29.89 -56.39 -2.59
CA LEU A 2 -29.48 -55.59 -1.43
C LEU A 2 -29.86 -54.13 -1.71
N GLU A 3 -30.85 -53.61 -0.99
CA GLU A 3 -31.20 -52.20 -1.04
C GLU A 3 -30.10 -51.39 -0.34
N PHE A 4 -29.34 -50.62 -1.12
CA PHE A 4 -28.45 -49.61 -0.57
C PHE A 4 -29.29 -48.53 0.10
N ARG A 5 -29.19 -48.41 1.43
CA ARG A 5 -29.68 -47.25 2.17
C ARG A 5 -29.06 -46.00 1.57
N LYS A 6 -29.87 -45.14 0.96
CA LYS A 6 -29.49 -43.77 0.63
C LYS A 6 -29.21 -43.04 1.93
N TYR A 7 -27.94 -42.81 2.24
CA TYR A 7 -27.57 -41.83 3.25
C TYR A 7 -28.12 -40.48 2.80
N GLY A 8 -28.76 -39.74 3.72
CA GLY A 8 -29.21 -38.37 3.45
C GLY A 8 -28.03 -37.48 3.05
N PRO A 9 -28.28 -36.27 2.52
CA PRO A 9 -27.21 -35.33 2.21
C PRO A 9 -26.33 -35.14 3.45
N ALA A 10 -25.01 -35.20 3.26
CA ALA A 10 -24.06 -34.92 4.32
C ALA A 10 -24.40 -33.53 4.91
N PRO A 11 -24.37 -33.37 6.25
CA PRO A 11 -24.52 -32.05 6.84
C PRO A 11 -23.48 -31.11 6.23
N ALA A 12 -23.87 -29.87 5.97
CA ALA A 12 -22.94 -28.87 5.47
C ALA A 12 -21.76 -28.79 6.43
N GLU A 13 -20.55 -29.01 5.93
CA GLU A 13 -19.33 -28.76 6.70
C GLU A 13 -19.34 -27.28 7.07
N GLU A 14 -19.54 -26.99 8.36
CA GLU A 14 -19.21 -25.70 8.95
C GLU A 14 -17.71 -25.51 8.78
N LYS A 15 -17.33 -24.85 7.68
CA LYS A 15 -15.94 -24.40 7.51
C LYS A 15 -15.75 -23.22 8.43
N ASP A 16 -14.73 -23.31 9.27
CA ASP A 16 -14.29 -22.17 10.08
C ASP A 16 -14.14 -20.94 9.18
N PRO A 17 -14.56 -19.76 9.64
CA PRO A 17 -14.47 -18.55 8.84
C PRO A 17 -12.99 -18.25 8.52
N PRO A 18 -12.67 -17.77 7.31
CA PRO A 18 -11.30 -17.49 6.92
C PRO A 18 -10.68 -16.46 7.86
N MET A 19 -9.40 -16.65 8.19
CA MET A 19 -8.63 -15.73 9.03
C MET A 19 -7.91 -14.70 8.17
N CYS A 20 -7.63 -13.53 8.75
CA CYS A 20 -6.82 -12.50 8.12
C CYS A 20 -5.44 -13.05 7.71
N VAL A 21 -5.04 -12.80 6.46
CA VAL A 21 -3.76 -13.28 5.91
C VAL A 21 -2.53 -12.66 6.57
N VAL A 22 -2.65 -11.43 7.09
CA VAL A 22 -1.52 -10.68 7.64
C VAL A 22 -0.75 -11.42 8.73
N THR A 23 0.57 -11.50 8.53
CA THR A 23 1.51 -12.24 9.38
C THR A 23 2.49 -11.38 10.16
N TYR A 24 2.64 -10.11 9.80
CA TYR A 24 3.61 -9.19 10.38
C TYR A 24 3.02 -8.26 11.47
N PRO A 25 3.78 -7.93 12.54
CA PRO A 25 5.03 -8.59 12.97
C PRO A 25 4.75 -9.96 13.60
N GLU A 26 3.48 -10.22 13.93
CA GLU A 26 2.95 -11.49 14.38
C GLU A 26 1.60 -11.73 13.69
N PRO A 27 1.14 -12.99 13.54
CA PRO A 27 -0.13 -13.29 12.90
C PRO A 27 -1.30 -12.51 13.48
N CYS A 28 -2.05 -11.82 12.60
CA CYS A 28 -3.15 -10.95 12.98
C CYS A 28 -4.22 -11.66 13.86
N GLY A 29 -4.52 -12.92 13.54
CA GLY A 29 -5.45 -13.75 14.32
C GLY A 29 -6.92 -13.28 14.34
N ARG A 30 -7.28 -12.24 13.58
CA ARG A 30 -8.66 -11.77 13.41
C ARG A 30 -9.37 -12.49 12.27
N VAL A 31 -10.68 -12.70 12.39
CA VAL A 31 -11.53 -13.23 11.32
C VAL A 31 -11.56 -12.24 10.16
N ALA A 32 -11.53 -12.76 8.92
CA ALA A 32 -11.64 -11.94 7.74
C ALA A 32 -13.06 -11.37 7.56
N ALA A 33 -13.15 -10.10 7.20
CA ALA A 33 -14.39 -9.38 6.92
C ALA A 33 -14.66 -9.24 5.41
N GLY A 34 -13.64 -9.46 4.57
CA GLY A 34 -13.72 -9.37 3.12
C GLY A 34 -12.44 -9.85 2.46
N GLU A 35 -12.32 -9.59 1.16
CA GLU A 35 -11.18 -9.99 0.35
C GLU A 35 -10.63 -8.81 -0.46
N VAL A 36 -9.30 -8.77 -0.60
CA VAL A 36 -8.57 -7.88 -1.53
C VAL A 36 -7.61 -8.76 -2.31
N TRP A 37 -7.58 -8.64 -3.64
CA TRP A 37 -6.85 -9.57 -4.53
C TRP A 37 -7.16 -11.06 -4.27
N ALA A 38 -8.39 -11.40 -3.86
CA ALA A 38 -8.78 -12.76 -3.45
C ALA A 38 -8.01 -13.32 -2.23
N LEU A 39 -7.38 -12.46 -1.43
CA LEU A 39 -6.81 -12.80 -0.13
C LEU A 39 -7.77 -12.33 0.99
N PRO A 40 -7.94 -13.13 2.06
CA PRO A 40 -8.86 -12.81 3.15
C PRO A 40 -8.23 -11.79 4.13
N PHE A 41 -8.93 -10.68 4.37
CA PHE A 41 -8.47 -9.63 5.30
C PHE A 41 -9.51 -9.32 6.37
N CYS A 42 -9.05 -9.04 7.59
CA CYS A 42 -9.90 -8.36 8.58
C CYS A 42 -10.14 -6.90 8.16
N GLU A 43 -11.13 -6.23 8.75
CA GLU A 43 -11.53 -4.86 8.37
C GLU A 43 -10.36 -3.87 8.28
N ALA A 44 -9.46 -3.84 9.28
CA ALA A 44 -8.35 -2.88 9.30
C ALA A 44 -7.31 -3.13 8.19
N HIS A 45 -6.84 -4.38 8.04
CA HIS A 45 -5.89 -4.73 6.97
C HIS A 45 -6.53 -4.70 5.59
N GLY A 46 -7.84 -4.97 5.48
CA GLY A 46 -8.58 -4.85 4.23
C GLY A 46 -8.68 -3.41 3.76
N ASN A 47 -8.91 -2.47 4.69
CA ASN A 47 -8.90 -1.03 4.37
C ASN A 47 -7.53 -0.56 3.89
N GLU A 48 -6.46 -1.03 4.52
CA GLU A 48 -5.08 -0.74 4.10
C GLU A 48 -4.76 -1.35 2.73
N ALA A 49 -5.03 -2.64 2.52
CA ALA A 49 -4.83 -3.30 1.23
C ALA A 49 -5.64 -2.64 0.10
N HIS A 50 -6.88 -2.20 0.38
CA HIS A 50 -7.66 -1.42 -0.58
C HIS A 50 -7.05 -0.03 -0.87
N ALA A 51 -6.51 0.64 0.14
CA ALA A 51 -5.83 1.92 -0.05
C ALA A 51 -4.57 1.74 -0.93
N ALA A 52 -3.78 0.70 -0.68
CA ALA A 52 -2.62 0.34 -1.50
C ALA A 52 -3.03 0.02 -2.95
N ALA A 53 -4.08 -0.78 -3.15
CA ALA A 53 -4.59 -1.12 -4.49
C ALA A 53 -5.06 0.13 -5.28
N ARG A 54 -5.71 1.07 -4.59
CA ARG A 54 -6.16 2.33 -5.23
C ARG A 54 -4.99 3.25 -5.57
N LEU A 55 -3.98 3.32 -4.70
CA LEU A 55 -2.80 4.13 -4.93
C LEU A 55 -2.03 3.62 -6.17
N GLU A 56 -1.78 2.31 -6.25
CA GLU A 56 -1.12 1.71 -7.41
C GLU A 56 -1.90 1.96 -8.70
N ALA A 57 -3.23 1.77 -8.69
CA ALA A 57 -4.05 2.03 -9.87
C ALA A 57 -4.03 3.51 -10.30
N PHE A 58 -3.90 4.43 -9.34
CA PHE A 58 -3.75 5.86 -9.62
C PHE A 58 -2.38 6.19 -10.23
N GLU A 59 -1.32 5.62 -9.67
CA GLU A 59 0.06 5.80 -10.14
C GLU A 59 0.26 5.20 -11.53
N ASP A 60 -0.31 4.02 -11.81
CA ASP A 60 -0.31 3.39 -13.14
C ASP A 60 -1.02 4.30 -14.17
N ALA A 61 -2.20 4.83 -13.82
CA ALA A 61 -2.93 5.77 -14.67
C ALA A 61 -2.16 7.09 -14.89
N GLU A 62 -1.46 7.60 -13.88
CA GLU A 62 -0.59 8.77 -14.00
C GLU A 62 0.63 8.48 -14.90
N GLY A 63 1.23 7.29 -14.79
CA GLY A 63 2.33 6.83 -15.63
C GLY A 63 1.93 6.71 -17.10
N GLU A 64 0.79 6.07 -17.38
CA GLU A 64 0.21 6.01 -18.72
C GLU A 64 -0.06 7.41 -19.29
N LEU A 65 -0.61 8.31 -18.47
CA LEU A 65 -0.89 9.68 -18.84
C LEU A 65 0.41 10.44 -19.20
N HIS A 66 1.46 10.32 -18.39
CA HIS A 66 2.77 10.90 -18.68
C HIS A 66 3.39 10.32 -19.94
N GLY A 67 3.28 9.00 -20.15
CA GLY A 67 3.73 8.33 -21.36
C GLY A 67 3.02 8.87 -22.61
N LEU A 68 1.69 9.00 -22.54
CA LEU A 68 0.88 9.58 -23.61
C LEU A 68 1.23 11.05 -23.86
N LEU A 69 1.38 11.87 -22.83
CA LEU A 69 1.79 13.27 -22.95
C LEU A 69 3.20 13.42 -23.55
N GLY A 70 4.13 12.54 -23.18
CA GLY A 70 5.47 12.46 -23.77
C GLY A 70 5.44 12.13 -25.27
N HIS A 71 4.55 11.22 -25.69
CA HIS A 71 4.36 10.87 -27.11
C HIS A 71 3.63 11.96 -27.91
N LEU A 72 2.80 12.79 -27.26
CA LEU A 72 1.99 13.80 -27.93
C LEU A 72 2.72 15.10 -28.29
N GLY A 73 3.97 15.30 -27.84
CA GLY A 73 4.87 16.33 -28.36
C GLY A 73 4.24 17.72 -28.56
N ASN A 74 3.54 18.26 -27.54
CA ASN A 74 2.80 19.54 -27.57
C ASN A 74 1.47 19.59 -28.36
N ALA A 75 0.88 18.47 -28.75
CA ALA A 75 -0.50 18.45 -29.28
C ALA A 75 -1.50 18.77 -28.14
N ARG A 76 -2.41 19.72 -28.38
CA ARG A 76 -3.36 20.26 -27.37
C ARG A 76 -4.08 19.13 -26.58
N PRO A 77 -3.75 18.91 -25.29
CA PRO A 77 -4.26 17.78 -24.50
C PRO A 77 -5.79 17.71 -24.42
N ALA A 78 -6.45 18.87 -24.45
CA ALA A 78 -7.90 19.03 -24.27
C ALA A 78 -8.80 18.39 -25.35
N ARG A 79 -8.24 17.77 -26.40
CA ARG A 79 -9.00 17.09 -27.46
C ARG A 79 -8.56 15.64 -27.68
N ASN A 80 -7.66 15.12 -26.86
CA ASN A 80 -7.20 13.74 -27.02
C ASN A 80 -8.22 12.77 -26.39
N PRO A 81 -8.89 11.92 -27.18
CA PRO A 81 -9.91 11.00 -26.66
C PRO A 81 -9.35 9.95 -25.69
N LEU A 82 -8.06 9.57 -25.80
CA LEU A 82 -7.40 8.66 -24.86
C LEU A 82 -7.19 9.34 -23.50
N LEU A 83 -6.79 10.61 -23.51
CA LEU A 83 -6.60 11.41 -22.29
C LEU A 83 -7.94 11.67 -21.58
N ILE A 84 -8.99 11.93 -22.36
CA ILE A 84 -10.36 12.09 -21.84
C ILE A 84 -10.88 10.77 -21.26
N ALA A 85 -10.60 9.63 -21.89
CA ALA A 85 -10.97 8.32 -21.38
C ALA A 85 -10.20 7.95 -20.10
N ALA A 86 -8.89 8.21 -20.04
CA ALA A 86 -8.07 7.97 -18.86
C ALA A 86 -8.49 8.84 -17.67
N VAL A 87 -8.73 10.14 -17.88
CA VAL A 87 -9.28 11.04 -16.85
C VAL A 87 -10.69 10.62 -16.43
N GLY A 88 -11.51 10.16 -17.38
CA GLY A 88 -12.85 9.64 -17.10
C GLY A 88 -12.84 8.34 -16.28
N ALA A 89 -11.85 7.48 -16.49
CA ALA A 89 -11.64 6.26 -15.72
C ALA A 89 -11.06 6.54 -14.32
N ALA A 90 -10.21 7.57 -14.19
CA ALA A 90 -9.66 8.02 -12.90
C ALA A 90 -10.70 8.73 -12.01
N THR A 91 -11.80 9.25 -12.58
CA THR A 91 -12.94 9.72 -11.78
C THR A 91 -13.76 8.54 -11.25
N VAL A 92 -13.42 8.07 -10.05
CA VAL A 92 -14.24 7.12 -9.29
C VAL A 92 -15.43 7.85 -8.66
N PRO A 93 -16.69 7.60 -9.08
CA PRO A 93 -17.85 8.28 -8.53
C PRO A 93 -18.21 7.73 -7.13
N GLY A 94 -18.31 8.61 -6.14
CA GLY A 94 -18.99 8.32 -4.86
C GLY A 94 -18.14 7.68 -3.76
N GLU A 95 -16.85 7.45 -3.97
CA GLU A 95 -15.96 7.05 -2.88
C GLU A 95 -15.56 8.27 -2.07
N ARG A 96 -15.82 8.23 -0.76
CA ARG A 96 -15.16 9.14 0.19
C ARG A 96 -13.65 9.00 -0.03
N PRO A 97 -12.86 10.08 0.10
CA PRO A 97 -11.42 9.92 0.20
C PRO A 97 -11.17 8.85 1.26
N SER A 98 -10.52 7.76 0.84
CA SER A 98 -9.93 6.80 1.76
C SER A 98 -9.16 7.58 2.82
N PRO A 99 -9.08 7.12 4.09
CA PRO A 99 -8.05 7.63 4.97
C PRO A 99 -6.72 7.68 4.21
N ASP A 100 -5.94 8.73 4.47
CA ASP A 100 -4.57 8.85 3.96
C ASP A 100 -3.88 7.49 4.12
N HIS A 101 -3.19 7.02 3.10
CA HIS A 101 -2.62 5.67 3.10
C HIS A 101 -1.78 5.44 4.37
N GLY A 102 -1.00 6.46 4.79
CA GLY A 102 -0.27 6.42 6.05
C GLY A 102 -1.15 6.27 7.30
N GLU A 103 -2.35 6.88 7.33
CA GLU A 103 -3.32 6.68 8.42
C GLU A 103 -3.87 5.25 8.43
N ALA A 104 -4.15 4.67 7.26
CA ALA A 104 -4.59 3.28 7.14
C ALA A 104 -3.51 2.31 7.63
N ILE A 105 -2.24 2.55 7.27
CA ILE A 105 -1.09 1.75 7.74
C ILE A 105 -0.98 1.84 9.26
N ARG A 106 -0.99 3.06 9.82
CA ARG A 106 -0.91 3.27 11.28
C ARG A 106 -2.08 2.67 12.06
N ALA A 107 -3.25 2.53 11.45
CA ALA A 107 -4.40 1.87 12.04
C ALA A 107 -4.34 0.33 11.93
N ALA A 108 -3.69 -0.18 10.87
CA ALA A 108 -3.58 -1.60 10.58
C ALA A 108 -2.44 -2.27 11.37
N TYR A 109 -1.27 -1.64 11.44
CA TYR A 109 -0.05 -2.21 11.99
C TYR A 109 0.39 -1.56 13.29
N ALA A 110 0.92 -2.37 14.21
CA ALA A 110 1.60 -1.89 15.40
C ALA A 110 3.06 -1.54 15.08
N LEU A 111 3.31 -0.30 14.68
CA LEU A 111 4.65 0.18 14.30
C LEU A 111 5.57 0.25 15.54
N ARG A 112 6.67 -0.50 15.54
CA ARG A 112 7.69 -0.45 16.61
C ARG A 112 9.03 -0.02 16.02
N GLU A 113 9.68 0.92 16.69
CA GLU A 113 10.98 1.43 16.24
C GLU A 113 12.06 0.34 16.17
N GLU A 114 11.98 -0.69 17.03
CA GLU A 114 12.89 -1.84 17.04
C GLU A 114 12.80 -2.70 15.77
N ASP A 115 11.69 -2.59 15.02
CA ASP A 115 11.49 -3.32 13.77
C ASP A 115 12.02 -2.56 12.55
N THR A 116 12.59 -1.37 12.73
CA THR A 116 13.11 -0.54 11.62
C THR A 116 14.27 -1.25 10.92
N ASP A 117 14.23 -1.26 9.59
CA ASP A 117 15.27 -1.84 8.74
C ASP A 117 16.67 -1.30 9.10
N PRO A 118 17.69 -2.17 9.25
CA PRO A 118 19.05 -1.74 9.56
C PRO A 118 19.63 -0.72 8.58
N ASP A 119 19.29 -0.79 7.29
CA ASP A 119 19.77 0.15 6.27
C ASP A 119 19.10 1.52 6.42
N THR A 120 17.83 1.55 6.84
CA THR A 120 17.15 2.80 7.24
C THR A 120 17.88 3.43 8.43
N LEU A 121 18.21 2.64 9.47
CA LEU A 121 18.93 3.15 10.64
C LEU A 121 20.34 3.62 10.29
N ALA A 122 21.02 2.93 9.37
CA ALA A 122 22.37 3.28 8.92
C ALA A 122 22.40 4.51 7.98
N TYR A 123 21.27 4.88 7.39
CA TYR A 123 21.19 5.98 6.45
C TYR A 123 21.62 7.32 7.06
N ASP A 124 22.44 8.07 6.32
CA ASP A 124 22.87 9.42 6.68
C ASP A 124 22.06 10.46 5.91
N TYR A 125 21.10 11.08 6.58
CA TYR A 125 20.23 12.11 5.99
C TYR A 125 20.94 13.42 5.62
N GLY A 126 22.22 13.61 5.96
CA GLY A 126 23.03 14.75 5.52
C GLY A 126 22.40 16.14 5.72
N GLU A 127 22.86 17.14 4.95
CA GLU A 127 22.33 18.52 5.01
C GLU A 127 21.27 18.88 3.96
N ALA A 128 21.27 18.21 2.82
CA ALA A 128 20.22 18.29 1.81
C ALA A 128 19.62 16.89 1.70
N ILE A 129 18.30 16.76 1.87
CA ILE A 129 17.64 15.48 1.56
C ILE A 129 17.99 15.18 0.10
N ALA A 130 18.69 14.07 -0.09
CA ALA A 130 18.88 13.51 -1.42
C ALA A 130 17.52 12.98 -1.90
N ARG A 131 17.32 12.95 -3.21
CA ARG A 131 16.41 11.92 -3.76
C ARG A 131 16.96 10.57 -3.33
N ASP A 132 16.11 9.55 -3.19
CA ASP A 132 16.54 8.19 -2.84
C ASP A 132 16.79 8.02 -1.32
N THR A 133 15.83 8.47 -0.50
CA THR A 133 15.81 8.21 0.94
C THR A 133 15.24 6.82 1.26
N PRO A 134 15.45 6.26 2.46
CA PRO A 134 14.85 4.98 2.81
C PRO A 134 13.33 4.93 2.70
N PHE A 135 12.65 6.06 2.92
CA PHE A 135 11.22 6.17 2.65
C PHE A 135 10.91 5.93 1.17
N ASP A 136 11.69 6.53 0.27
CA ASP A 136 11.53 6.36 -1.18
C ASP A 136 11.80 4.90 -1.59
N TRP A 137 12.83 4.25 -1.02
CA TRP A 137 13.14 2.84 -1.29
C TRP A 137 11.97 1.90 -0.98
N HIS A 138 11.38 2.06 0.20
CA HIS A 138 10.27 1.22 0.64
C HIS A 138 8.96 1.55 -0.10
N CYS A 139 8.74 2.82 -0.49
CA CYS A 139 7.65 3.18 -1.40
C CYS A 139 7.77 2.44 -2.73
N GLU A 140 8.92 2.57 -3.41
CA GLU A 140 9.18 1.94 -4.71
C GLU A 140 9.09 0.42 -4.65
N ALA A 141 9.65 -0.20 -3.60
CA ALA A 141 9.58 -1.64 -3.38
C ALA A 141 8.14 -2.11 -3.17
N ARG A 142 7.35 -1.40 -2.33
CA ARG A 142 5.95 -1.74 -2.12
C ARG A 142 5.13 -1.59 -3.40
N GLU A 143 5.29 -0.49 -4.13
CA GLU A 143 4.60 -0.24 -5.41
C GLU A 143 4.82 -1.41 -6.38
N MET A 144 6.09 -1.81 -6.55
CA MET A 144 6.43 -2.97 -7.39
C MET A 144 5.75 -4.26 -6.92
N VAL A 145 5.72 -4.53 -5.61
CA VAL A 145 5.04 -5.72 -5.07
C VAL A 145 3.53 -5.67 -5.32
N VAL A 146 2.90 -4.52 -5.11
CA VAL A 146 1.46 -4.33 -5.33
C VAL A 146 1.10 -4.51 -6.80
N SER A 147 1.90 -3.99 -7.73
CA SER A 147 1.70 -4.24 -9.17
C SER A 147 1.82 -5.73 -9.50
N PHE A 148 2.81 -6.45 -8.96
CA PHE A 148 2.89 -7.91 -9.14
C PHE A 148 1.70 -8.65 -8.54
N MET A 149 1.17 -8.18 -7.41
CA MET A 149 -0.04 -8.75 -6.83
C MET A 149 -1.26 -8.52 -7.73
N ARG A 150 -1.42 -7.33 -8.34
CA ARG A 150 -2.47 -7.08 -9.32
C ARG A 150 -2.36 -8.03 -10.52
N GLU A 151 -1.17 -8.14 -11.13
CA GLU A 151 -0.93 -9.05 -12.25
C GLU A 151 -1.18 -10.53 -11.87
N ALA A 152 -0.72 -10.95 -10.69
CA ALA A 152 -0.95 -12.31 -10.20
C ALA A 152 -2.44 -12.60 -9.98
N HIS A 153 -3.19 -11.63 -9.48
CA HIS A 153 -4.64 -11.72 -9.30
C HIS A 153 -5.35 -11.87 -10.65
N GLU A 154 -5.03 -11.00 -11.61
CA GLU A 154 -5.60 -11.03 -12.97
C GLU A 154 -5.26 -12.34 -13.71
N ALA A 155 -4.07 -12.89 -13.48
CA ALA A 155 -3.64 -14.17 -14.02
C ALA A 155 -4.20 -15.40 -13.27
N GLY A 156 -4.96 -15.20 -12.19
CA GLY A 156 -5.54 -16.27 -11.38
C GLY A 156 -4.49 -17.14 -10.67
N GLN A 157 -3.44 -16.53 -10.14
CA GLN A 157 -2.30 -17.19 -9.46
C GLN A 157 -2.33 -16.97 -7.94
N PRO A 158 -3.28 -17.59 -7.20
CA PRO A 158 -3.46 -17.31 -5.77
C PRO A 158 -2.22 -17.64 -4.93
N GLN A 159 -1.48 -18.70 -5.25
CA GLN A 159 -0.26 -19.05 -4.52
C GLN A 159 0.82 -17.98 -4.58
N LEU A 160 0.86 -17.19 -5.67
CA LEU A 160 1.79 -16.08 -5.79
C LEU A 160 1.35 -14.90 -4.92
N LEU A 161 0.04 -14.64 -4.82
CA LEU A 161 -0.53 -13.63 -3.91
C LEU A 161 -0.17 -13.91 -2.45
N TRP A 162 -0.31 -15.17 -2.02
CA TRP A 162 0.10 -15.61 -0.68
C TRP A 162 1.61 -15.46 -0.42
N ALA A 163 2.44 -15.57 -1.46
CA ALA A 163 3.89 -15.42 -1.34
C ALA A 163 4.33 -13.94 -1.33
N LEU A 164 3.60 -13.08 -2.04
CA LEU A 164 3.87 -11.64 -2.14
C LEU A 164 3.37 -10.85 -0.92
N GLU A 165 2.28 -11.30 -0.29
CA GLU A 165 1.66 -10.58 0.83
C GLU A 165 2.62 -10.30 2.00
N PRO A 166 3.45 -11.25 2.50
CA PRO A 166 4.43 -10.94 3.54
C PRO A 166 5.47 -9.88 3.13
N ILE A 167 5.81 -9.81 1.84
CA ILE A 167 6.72 -8.80 1.30
C ILE A 167 6.01 -7.44 1.29
N ARG A 168 4.76 -7.40 0.82
CA ARG A 168 3.92 -6.20 0.84
C ARG A 168 3.78 -5.65 2.27
N GLU A 169 3.46 -6.52 3.23
CA GLU A 169 3.35 -6.19 4.65
C GLU A 169 4.64 -5.55 5.17
N TYR A 170 5.79 -6.18 4.88
CA TYR A 170 7.10 -5.70 5.30
C TYR A 170 7.39 -4.29 4.75
N GLU A 171 7.30 -4.11 3.43
CA GLU A 171 7.59 -2.83 2.79
C GLU A 171 6.61 -1.73 3.23
N THR A 172 5.33 -2.09 3.43
CA THR A 172 4.32 -1.18 3.99
C THR A 172 4.72 -0.66 5.38
N VAL A 173 5.18 -1.55 6.27
CA VAL A 173 5.60 -1.14 7.62
C VAL A 173 6.90 -0.34 7.57
N GLN A 174 7.88 -0.79 6.79
CA GLN A 174 9.17 -0.11 6.70
C GLN A 174 9.04 1.31 6.13
N GLN A 175 8.12 1.55 5.20
CA GLN A 175 7.83 2.90 4.74
C GLN A 175 7.49 3.85 5.90
N GLU A 176 6.54 3.47 6.78
CA GLU A 176 6.14 4.35 7.88
C GLU A 176 7.24 4.48 8.95
N LEU A 177 8.01 3.42 9.19
CA LEU A 177 9.16 3.47 10.10
C LEU A 177 10.27 4.37 9.56
N ALA A 178 10.57 4.32 8.25
CA ALA A 178 11.53 5.19 7.59
C ALA A 178 11.07 6.66 7.58
N LEU A 179 9.76 6.91 7.39
CA LEU A 179 9.19 8.25 7.53
C LEU A 179 9.37 8.80 8.95
N ALA A 180 9.10 7.97 9.97
CA ALA A 180 9.28 8.33 11.36
C ALA A 180 10.76 8.58 11.72
N ASP A 181 11.68 7.77 11.21
CA ASP A 181 13.13 7.95 11.39
C ASP A 181 13.62 9.26 10.77
N MET A 182 13.21 9.54 9.53
CA MET A 182 13.51 10.80 8.83
C MET A 182 12.97 12.01 9.59
N GLU A 183 11.73 11.93 10.06
CA GLU A 183 11.08 12.98 10.84
C GLU A 183 11.88 13.29 12.12
N ARG A 184 12.29 12.24 12.84
CA ARG A 184 13.06 12.32 14.09
C ARG A 184 14.47 12.86 13.88
N ARG A 185 15.23 12.30 12.93
CA ARG A 185 16.67 12.57 12.76
C ARG A 185 16.97 13.77 11.88
N TRP A 186 16.06 14.14 10.97
CA TRP A 186 16.32 15.19 9.99
C TRP A 186 15.30 16.34 10.01
N ALA A 187 14.00 16.05 9.89
CA ALA A 187 13.00 17.10 9.67
C ALA A 187 12.74 17.95 10.93
N ALA A 188 12.48 17.32 12.06
CA ALA A 188 12.20 18.01 13.33
C ALA A 188 13.37 18.89 13.80
N PRO A 189 14.64 18.43 13.82
CA PRO A 189 15.78 19.28 14.17
C PRO A 189 15.90 20.52 13.28
N ARG A 190 15.63 20.38 11.99
CA ARG A 190 15.70 21.48 11.02
C ARG A 190 14.55 22.48 11.19
N ARG A 191 13.32 22.03 11.42
CA ARG A 191 12.19 22.92 11.72
C ARG A 191 12.48 23.74 12.98
N ALA A 192 12.93 23.09 14.05
CA ALA A 192 13.33 23.77 15.29
C ALA A 192 14.48 24.78 15.06
N ALA A 193 15.47 24.45 14.21
CA ALA A 193 16.54 25.39 13.87
C ALA A 193 16.04 26.61 13.07
N ARG A 194 15.09 26.43 12.14
CA ARG A 194 14.46 27.54 11.38
C ARG A 194 13.65 28.45 12.28
N GLU A 195 12.85 27.88 13.18
CA GLU A 195 12.05 28.64 14.15
C GLU A 195 12.94 29.48 15.08
N ARG A 196 14.02 28.89 15.60
CA ARG A 196 15.02 29.64 16.38
C ARG A 196 15.65 30.79 15.60
N ARG A 197 15.98 30.59 14.31
CA ARG A 197 16.54 31.67 13.46
C ARG A 197 15.52 32.77 13.17
N ALA A 198 14.26 32.41 12.96
CA ALA A 198 13.18 33.37 12.75
C ALA A 198 12.94 34.24 14.00
N ALA A 199 13.05 33.66 15.19
CA ALA A 199 12.90 34.37 16.46
C ALA A 199 14.04 35.34 16.81
N VAL A 200 15.21 35.24 16.14
CA VAL A 200 16.41 36.03 16.42
C VAL A 200 16.62 37.19 15.44
N ARG A 201 15.80 37.31 14.37
CA ARG A 201 15.87 38.47 13.46
C ARG A 201 15.31 39.72 14.17
N PRO A 202 16.13 40.74 14.47
CA PRO A 202 15.61 42.02 14.96
C PRO A 202 14.93 42.76 13.80
N GLU A 203 13.86 43.48 14.12
CA GLU A 203 13.23 44.47 13.22
C GLU A 203 14.22 45.56 12.76
#